data_AF-A0A516G7Y3-F1
#
_entry.id   AF-A0A516G7Y3-F1
#
_cell.length_a   1.000
_cell.length_b   1.000
_cell.length_c   1.000
_cell.angle_alpha   90.00
_cell.angle_beta   90.00
_cell.angle_gamma   90.00
#
_symmetry.space_group_name_H-M   'P 1'
#
loop_
_entity.id
_entity.type
_entity.pdbx_description
1 polymer ?
#
loop_
_entity_poly.entity_id
_entity_poly.type
_entity_poly.pdbx_seq_one_letter_code
_entity_poly.pdbx_strand_id
1 'polypeptide(L)'
;MTELTVRDLLASGQPLHRADVLTVAEVLAHQLADEHSRGRWHGDVGPHTVLLALADPAAAGVQDARLTAPDPAHRPRDWPRAPEGRTPSAAGDIFALGQLLLSLDAATHPSPQETDGLPFVGRLIDPDPARRPTAQDLLTAFDEDVILAPTAHQDNVAAADDVQPHTPVGRPPSDPVSPPRPAPAEATAGSTGPLALAALAVFALLLGGGLWWSGQDEPVPPARAISGEAQPAGLVGGDHGSTTADQGDAGTDWATQSPSTGGDGDGPIDGGNSGTGSTGGDDAQGTRTRPEVTFPPGSDPGPGAPSMEASQAPVAEGDTEFDQAWCRSHGEFVVRVQTVNYRATICRDGDSVNYYGVNLIDGLTIRTPATEHSTGWTGHGEDNVTYEVSRDVFEVRRGDTVLASEEVNSLTDQAQNGDHRPWDLHLTDPISFPACDGGAIVVVDTFYNLQGVNQQVRESVEAHPGANYLNTDASCDSLQHPTDQRGNQFLIYYWAGHDEAEICDLVESTGTHGLWLRDDVDPLDPVDCG
;
A
#
# COMPACT_ATOMS: atom_id res chain seq x y z
N MET A 1 7.82 0.24 39.18
CA MET A 1 7.02 0.77 38.07
C MET A 1 7.63 2.09 37.67
N THR A 2 8.10 2.15 36.44
CA THR A 2 8.64 3.36 35.85
C THR A 2 7.55 3.94 34.97
N GLU A 3 7.21 5.21 35.18
CA GLU A 3 6.35 5.94 34.26
C GLU A 3 7.20 6.65 33.22
N LEU A 4 6.86 6.50 31.95
CA LEU A 4 7.48 7.23 30.85
C LEU A 4 6.41 7.68 29.86
N THR A 5 6.68 8.75 29.13
CA THR A 5 5.81 9.12 28.01
C THR A 5 6.03 8.14 26.85
N VAL A 6 5.02 7.96 26.00
CA VAL A 6 5.19 7.22 24.73
C VAL A 6 6.29 7.87 23.89
N ARG A 7 6.44 9.19 23.93
CA ARG A 7 7.53 9.90 23.27
C ARG A 7 8.90 9.43 23.75
N ASP A 8 9.10 9.32 25.06
CA ASP A 8 10.37 8.87 25.64
C ASP A 8 10.65 7.40 25.31
N LEU A 9 9.60 6.57 25.23
CA LEU A 9 9.69 5.18 24.79
C LEU A 9 10.14 5.07 23.33
N LEU A 10 9.47 5.81 22.44
CA LEU A 10 9.82 5.82 21.01
C LEU A 10 11.25 6.33 20.80
N ALA A 11 11.66 7.36 21.56
CA ALA A 11 13.02 7.89 21.50
C ALA A 11 14.09 6.92 22.01
N SER A 12 13.74 5.96 22.88
CA SER A 12 14.67 4.92 23.34
C SER A 12 14.87 3.81 22.32
N GLY A 13 14.03 3.75 21.27
CA GLY A 13 14.04 2.67 20.27
C GLY A 13 13.59 1.33 20.82
N GLN A 14 12.95 1.30 22.00
CA GLN A 14 12.41 0.07 22.57
C GLN A 14 11.02 -0.22 21.98
N PRO A 15 10.86 -1.32 21.22
CA PRO A 15 9.55 -1.70 20.69
C PRO A 15 8.62 -2.15 21.83
N LEU A 16 7.32 -1.87 21.71
CA LEU A 16 6.29 -2.52 22.54
C LEU A 16 5.89 -3.84 21.90
N HIS A 17 5.47 -4.84 22.67
CA HIS A 17 4.81 -5.98 22.04
C HIS A 17 3.43 -5.57 21.52
N ARG A 18 2.95 -6.23 20.45
CA ARG A 18 1.62 -5.98 19.88
C ARG A 18 0.49 -6.03 20.92
N ALA A 19 0.56 -6.99 21.85
CA ALA A 19 -0.40 -7.10 22.95
C ALA A 19 -0.41 -5.87 23.88
N ASP A 20 0.76 -5.27 24.10
CA ASP A 20 0.88 -4.04 24.88
C ASP A 20 0.29 -2.84 24.12
N VAL A 21 0.51 -2.76 22.80
CA VAL A 21 -0.10 -1.70 21.97
C VAL A 21 -1.63 -1.77 22.00
N LEU A 22 -2.19 -2.98 21.93
CA LEU A 22 -3.64 -3.20 22.07
C LEU A 22 -4.15 -2.83 23.47
N THR A 23 -3.39 -3.16 24.52
CA THR A 23 -3.71 -2.76 25.90
C THR A 23 -3.73 -1.23 26.03
N VAL A 24 -2.75 -0.54 25.43
CA VAL A 24 -2.72 0.94 25.39
C VAL A 24 -3.94 1.48 24.64
N ALA A 25 -4.30 0.89 23.49
CA ALA A 25 -5.45 1.30 22.70
C ALA A 25 -6.77 1.21 23.49
N GLU A 26 -7.01 0.08 24.16
CA GLU A 26 -8.21 -0.18 24.97
C GLU A 26 -8.30 0.80 26.15
N VAL A 27 -7.22 0.96 26.90
CA VAL A 27 -7.17 1.84 28.08
C VAL A 27 -7.39 3.31 27.69
N LEU A 28 -6.83 3.76 26.56
CA LEU A 28 -7.06 5.11 26.05
C LEU A 28 -8.48 5.28 25.50
N ALA A 29 -9.04 4.27 24.83
CA ALA A 29 -10.43 4.30 24.37
C ALA A 29 -11.40 4.45 25.56
N HIS A 30 -11.16 3.79 26.69
CA HIS A 30 -11.95 3.97 27.91
C HIS A 30 -11.91 5.42 28.42
N GLN A 31 -10.72 6.01 28.49
CA GLN A 31 -10.55 7.39 28.97
C GLN A 31 -11.20 8.40 28.02
N LEU A 32 -11.06 8.21 26.71
CA LEU A 32 -11.71 9.05 25.71
C LEU A 32 -13.23 8.92 25.74
N ALA A 33 -13.78 7.70 25.86
CA ALA A 33 -15.22 7.47 25.96
C ALA A 33 -15.81 8.18 27.19
N ASP A 34 -15.12 8.12 28.34
CA ASP A 34 -15.54 8.80 29.56
C ASP A 34 -15.54 10.33 29.39
N GLU A 35 -14.51 10.91 28.77
CA GLU A 35 -14.46 12.35 28.47
C GLU A 35 -15.52 12.78 27.44
N HIS A 36 -15.67 12.01 26.35
CA HIS A 36 -16.63 12.29 25.28
C HIS A 36 -18.07 12.23 25.78
N SER A 37 -18.40 11.29 26.68
CA SER A 37 -19.73 11.19 27.30
C SER A 37 -20.12 12.42 28.12
N ARG A 38 -19.12 13.19 28.58
CA ARG A 38 -19.29 14.44 29.34
C ARG A 38 -19.24 15.68 28.44
N GLY A 39 -19.23 15.50 27.12
CA GLY A 39 -19.10 16.59 26.15
C GLY A 39 -17.73 17.29 26.20
N ARG A 40 -16.69 16.58 26.65
CA ARG A 40 -15.30 17.07 26.66
C ARG A 40 -14.47 16.31 25.63
N TRP A 41 -13.47 16.98 25.09
CA TRP A 41 -12.54 16.43 24.11
C TRP A 41 -11.12 16.77 24.56
N HIS A 42 -10.18 15.86 24.35
CA HIS A 42 -8.80 16.05 24.77
C HIS A 42 -8.09 17.07 23.86
N GLY A 43 -8.21 16.95 22.53
CA GLY A 43 -7.67 17.89 21.54
C GLY A 43 -6.15 17.84 21.33
N ASP A 44 -5.46 16.98 22.08
CA ASP A 44 -4.00 16.84 22.04
C ASP A 44 -3.52 15.41 22.30
N VAL A 45 -4.29 14.41 21.87
CA VAL A 45 -3.86 13.00 22.02
C VAL A 45 -2.58 12.79 21.20
N GLY A 46 -1.51 12.32 21.85
CA GLY A 46 -0.24 12.11 21.17
C GLY A 46 0.81 11.49 22.09
N PRO A 47 2.02 11.23 21.58
CA PRO A 47 3.05 10.51 22.30
C PRO A 47 3.55 11.29 23.53
N HIS A 48 3.39 12.61 23.55
CA HIS A 48 3.77 13.48 24.66
C HIS A 48 2.72 13.55 25.77
N THR A 49 1.45 13.18 25.51
CA THR A 49 0.38 13.21 26.52
C THR A 49 0.00 11.85 27.08
N VAL A 50 0.55 10.76 26.54
CA VAL A 50 0.29 9.40 27.02
C VAL A 50 1.45 8.92 27.87
N LEU A 51 1.17 8.60 29.13
CA LEU A 51 2.11 7.98 30.06
C LEU A 51 1.86 6.48 30.12
N LEU A 52 2.92 5.69 30.02
CA LEU A 52 2.93 4.24 30.19
C LEU A 52 3.54 3.90 31.54
N ALA A 53 2.88 3.03 32.30
CA ALA A 53 3.46 2.39 33.47
C ALA A 53 4.02 1.02 33.07
N LEU A 54 5.35 0.88 33.07
CA LEU A 54 5.99 -0.39 32.73
C LEU A 54 6.30 -1.20 34.00
N ALA A 55 6.07 -2.51 33.93
CA ALA A 55 6.48 -3.45 34.97
C ALA A 55 8.01 -3.50 35.10
N ASP A 56 8.68 -3.65 33.96
CA ASP A 56 10.12 -3.64 33.80
C ASP A 56 10.47 -2.83 32.53
N PRO A 57 11.21 -1.71 32.65
CA PRO A 57 11.61 -0.92 31.48
C PRO A 57 12.52 -1.69 30.50
N ALA A 58 13.09 -2.84 30.90
CA ALA A 58 13.86 -3.69 30.00
C ALA A 58 13.01 -4.73 29.24
N ALA A 59 11.80 -5.05 29.73
CA ALA A 59 10.97 -6.14 29.19
C ALA A 59 9.66 -5.65 28.54
N ALA A 60 9.48 -4.33 28.37
CA ALA A 60 8.40 -3.67 27.62
C ALA A 60 6.94 -4.00 27.99
N GLY A 61 6.67 -4.78 29.06
CA GLY A 61 5.32 -5.09 29.48
C GLY A 61 4.59 -3.87 30.06
N VAL A 62 3.57 -3.39 29.34
CA VAL A 62 2.71 -2.28 29.76
C VAL A 62 1.74 -2.80 30.82
N GLN A 63 1.77 -2.21 32.01
CA GLN A 63 0.83 -2.54 33.09
C GLN A 63 -0.37 -1.60 33.10
N ASP A 64 -0.16 -0.36 32.67
CA ASP A 64 -1.19 0.67 32.63
C ASP A 64 -0.80 1.76 31.62
N ALA A 65 -1.79 2.48 31.12
CA ALA A 65 -1.62 3.65 30.27
C ALA A 65 -2.56 4.76 30.73
N ARG A 66 -2.11 6.01 30.70
CA ARG A 66 -2.96 7.14 31.06
C ARG A 66 -2.77 8.32 30.14
N LEU A 67 -3.89 8.93 29.79
CA LEU A 67 -3.94 10.19 29.09
C LEU A 67 -3.81 11.31 30.14
N THR A 68 -2.80 12.16 29.96
CA THR A 68 -2.59 13.35 30.80
C THR A 68 -3.46 14.51 30.33
N ALA A 69 -3.32 15.69 30.93
CA ALA A 69 -3.98 16.88 30.41
C ALA A 69 -3.32 17.30 29.07
N PRO A 70 -4.06 18.01 28.19
CA PRO A 70 -3.49 18.55 26.95
C PRO A 70 -2.26 19.42 27.22
N ASP A 71 -1.19 19.21 26.46
CA ASP A 71 0.08 19.93 26.57
C ASP A 71 0.63 20.30 25.17
N PRO A 72 -0.02 21.26 24.49
CA PRO A 72 0.34 21.62 23.12
C PRO A 72 1.74 22.24 23.02
N ALA A 73 2.35 22.65 24.14
CA ALA A 73 3.71 23.21 24.15
C ALA A 73 4.78 22.15 23.90
N HIS A 74 4.50 20.89 24.28
CA HIS A 74 5.43 19.76 24.11
C HIS A 74 5.05 18.82 22.97
N ARG A 75 4.00 19.16 22.20
CA ARG A 75 3.61 18.43 20.99
C ARG A 75 4.76 18.39 19.99
N PRO A 76 5.15 17.22 19.46
CA PRO A 76 6.10 17.14 18.35
C PRO A 76 5.63 18.00 17.17
N ARG A 77 6.54 18.73 16.53
CA ARG A 77 6.19 19.69 15.46
C ARG A 77 5.53 19.02 14.25
N ASP A 78 5.91 17.78 14.03
CA ASP A 78 5.51 16.86 12.98
C ASP A 78 4.34 15.94 13.39
N TRP A 79 3.83 16.05 14.63
CA TRP A 79 2.71 15.21 15.04
C TRP A 79 1.45 15.55 14.22
N PRO A 80 0.87 14.58 13.49
CA PRO A 80 -0.24 14.83 12.58
C PRO A 80 -1.46 15.35 13.33
N ARG A 81 -2.17 16.29 12.70
CA ARG A 81 -3.45 16.81 13.18
C ARG A 81 -4.58 16.19 12.38
N ALA A 82 -5.74 16.06 13.00
CA ALA A 82 -6.94 15.62 12.31
C ALA A 82 -7.28 16.59 11.14
N PRO A 83 -7.64 16.08 9.95
CA PRO A 83 -7.88 16.90 8.75
C PRO A 83 -8.99 17.95 8.91
N GLU A 84 -10.00 17.70 9.75
CA GLU A 84 -11.13 18.58 9.98
C GLU A 84 -10.78 19.87 10.75
N GLY A 85 -9.53 20.04 11.19
CA GLY A 85 -8.99 21.32 11.61
C GLY A 85 -8.48 21.40 13.05
N ARG A 86 -8.46 22.62 13.60
CA ARG A 86 -7.78 22.94 14.88
C ARG A 86 -8.69 22.88 16.10
N THR A 87 -10.00 22.89 15.91
CA THR A 87 -10.96 22.83 17.01
C THR A 87 -11.00 21.40 17.54
N PRO A 88 -10.75 21.16 18.85
CA PRO A 88 -10.89 19.83 19.44
C PRO A 88 -12.28 19.26 19.18
N SER A 89 -12.34 17.97 18.86
CA SER A 89 -13.57 17.22 18.62
C SER A 89 -13.37 15.77 19.03
N ALA A 90 -14.47 15.04 19.27
CA ALA A 90 -14.40 13.62 19.58
C ALA A 90 -13.73 12.83 18.44
N ALA A 91 -14.13 13.08 17.19
CA ALA A 91 -13.53 12.45 16.01
C ALA A 91 -12.04 12.81 15.84
N GLY A 92 -11.63 14.01 16.25
CA GLY A 92 -10.23 14.44 16.23
C GLY A 92 -9.38 13.69 17.26
N ASP A 93 -9.92 13.40 18.45
CA ASP A 93 -9.26 12.55 19.43
C ASP A 93 -9.07 11.11 18.92
N ILE A 94 -10.09 10.56 18.23
CA ILE A 94 -10.04 9.22 17.62
C ILE A 94 -8.98 9.16 16.52
N PHE A 95 -8.91 10.17 15.65
CA PHE A 95 -7.85 10.27 14.64
C PHE A 95 -6.47 10.30 15.28
N ALA A 96 -6.30 11.13 16.30
CA ALA A 96 -5.03 11.28 17.00
C ALA A 96 -4.63 10.00 17.77
N LEU A 97 -5.60 9.24 18.30
CA LEU A 97 -5.37 7.89 18.82
C LEU A 97 -4.90 6.94 17.72
N GLY A 98 -5.54 6.94 16.54
CA GLY A 98 -5.12 6.12 15.40
C GLY A 98 -3.66 6.37 14.99
N GLN A 99 -3.26 7.65 14.91
CA GLN A 99 -1.88 8.05 14.61
C GLN A 99 -0.89 7.60 15.70
N LEU A 100 -1.29 7.65 16.97
CA LEU A 100 -0.50 7.13 18.08
C LEU A 100 -0.28 5.62 17.96
N LEU A 101 -1.33 4.86 17.67
CA LEU A 101 -1.25 3.41 17.51
C LEU A 101 -0.39 3.01 16.31
N LEU A 102 -0.51 3.74 15.19
CA LEU A 102 0.34 3.53 14.01
C LEU A 102 1.83 3.77 14.34
N SER A 103 2.12 4.83 15.11
CA SER A 103 3.50 5.14 15.52
C SER A 103 4.08 4.09 16.47
N LEU A 104 3.26 3.57 17.39
CA LEU A 104 3.65 2.49 18.29
C LEU A 104 3.89 1.17 17.54
N ASP A 105 3.01 0.82 16.61
CA ASP A 105 3.12 -0.42 15.81
C ASP A 105 4.33 -0.38 14.86
N ALA A 106 4.59 0.77 14.22
CA ALA A 106 5.75 0.98 13.37
C ALA A 106 7.08 0.86 14.16
N ALA A 107 7.10 1.29 15.42
CA ALA A 107 8.26 1.09 16.29
C ALA A 107 8.45 -0.39 16.67
N THR A 108 7.38 -1.18 16.72
CA THR A 108 7.42 -2.62 16.99
C THR A 108 7.91 -3.44 15.80
N HIS A 109 7.52 -3.05 14.59
CA HIS A 109 7.79 -3.79 13.35
C HIS A 109 8.51 -2.88 12.35
N PRO A 110 9.84 -2.66 12.49
CA PRO A 110 10.59 -1.83 11.54
C PRO A 110 10.67 -2.44 10.12
N SER A 111 10.26 -3.71 9.95
CA SER A 111 10.17 -4.38 8.65
C SER A 111 8.76 -4.25 8.06
N PRO A 112 8.59 -3.64 6.86
CA PRO A 112 7.29 -3.47 6.20
C PRO A 112 6.57 -4.77 5.81
N GLN A 113 7.26 -5.92 5.84
CA GLN A 113 6.70 -7.19 5.34
C GLN A 113 5.92 -7.98 6.39
N GLU A 114 5.96 -7.59 7.67
CA GLU A 114 5.36 -8.35 8.78
C GLU A 114 4.33 -7.55 9.59
N THR A 115 3.93 -6.38 9.09
CA THR A 115 2.81 -5.64 9.69
C THR A 115 1.51 -6.28 9.22
N ASP A 116 1.09 -7.35 9.90
CA ASP A 116 -0.34 -7.60 10.16
C ASP A 116 -0.84 -6.41 11.01
N GLY A 117 -0.82 -5.20 10.44
CA GLY A 117 -1.07 -3.95 11.13
C GLY A 117 -2.39 -4.04 11.90
N LEU A 118 -2.54 -3.23 12.94
CA LEU A 118 -3.77 -3.23 13.72
C LEU A 118 -4.97 -2.96 12.79
N PRO A 119 -5.83 -3.97 12.50
CA PRO A 119 -6.73 -3.94 11.33
C PRO A 119 -7.79 -2.84 11.43
N PHE A 120 -8.00 -2.30 12.62
CA PHE A 120 -8.95 -1.23 12.88
C PHE A 120 -8.33 0.17 12.78
N VAL A 121 -6.99 0.33 12.80
CA VAL A 121 -6.32 1.65 12.80
C VAL A 121 -6.66 2.48 11.58
N GLY A 122 -6.82 1.86 10.40
CA GLY A 122 -7.27 2.54 9.18
C GLY A 122 -8.58 3.31 9.36
N ARG A 123 -9.54 2.77 10.13
CA ARG A 123 -10.81 3.45 10.41
C ARG A 123 -10.67 4.60 11.40
N LEU A 124 -9.72 4.55 12.33
CA LEU A 124 -9.45 5.68 13.24
C LEU A 124 -8.90 6.88 12.47
N ILE A 125 -8.03 6.63 11.48
CA ILE A 125 -7.35 7.69 10.71
C ILE A 125 -8.08 8.12 9.44
N ASP A 126 -9.35 7.72 9.26
CA ASP A 126 -10.14 8.10 8.08
C ASP A 126 -10.18 9.65 7.95
N PRO A 127 -9.91 10.24 6.77
CA PRO A 127 -9.93 11.69 6.62
C PRO A 127 -11.31 12.31 6.89
N ASP A 128 -12.39 11.55 6.70
CA ASP A 128 -13.75 11.96 7.01
C ASP A 128 -14.08 11.66 8.49
N PRO A 129 -14.30 12.68 9.34
CA PRO A 129 -14.61 12.48 10.75
C PRO A 129 -15.90 11.69 10.98
N ALA A 130 -16.84 11.66 10.02
CA ALA A 130 -18.10 10.92 10.15
C ALA A 130 -17.93 9.41 9.94
N ARG A 131 -16.83 8.97 9.30
CA ARG A 131 -16.53 7.55 9.06
C ARG A 131 -15.68 6.92 10.17
N ARG A 132 -15.16 7.73 11.09
CA ARG A 132 -14.39 7.24 12.24
C ARG A 132 -15.32 6.63 13.30
N PRO A 133 -14.93 5.52 13.94
CA PRO A 133 -15.69 4.98 15.07
C PRO A 133 -15.66 5.98 16.24
N THR A 134 -16.67 5.92 17.11
CA THR A 134 -16.59 6.59 18.41
C THR A 134 -15.69 5.82 19.36
N ALA A 135 -15.26 6.45 20.46
CA ALA A 135 -14.53 5.75 21.52
C ALA A 135 -15.35 4.57 22.10
N GLN A 136 -16.68 4.69 22.14
CA GLN A 136 -17.56 3.63 22.61
C GLN A 136 -17.65 2.45 21.62
N ASP A 137 -17.62 2.73 20.31
CA ASP A 137 -17.58 1.67 19.29
C ASP A 137 -16.27 0.88 19.37
N LEU A 138 -15.14 1.56 19.66
CA LEU A 138 -13.86 0.89 19.90
C LEU A 138 -13.93 -0.05 21.11
N LEU A 139 -14.49 0.40 22.23
CA LEU A 139 -14.66 -0.45 23.42
C LEU A 139 -15.54 -1.68 23.13
N THR A 140 -16.63 -1.48 22.40
CA THR A 140 -17.50 -2.59 21.99
C THR A 140 -16.73 -3.60 21.14
N ALA A 141 -15.87 -3.12 20.24
CA ALA A 141 -15.04 -3.98 19.41
C ALA A 141 -13.90 -4.70 20.18
N PHE A 142 -13.43 -4.15 21.31
CA PHE A 142 -12.52 -4.85 22.24
C PHE A 142 -13.26 -5.94 23.02
N ASP A 143 -14.47 -5.64 23.51
CA ASP A 143 -15.29 -6.59 24.29
C ASP A 143 -15.78 -7.79 23.46
N GLU A 144 -16.06 -7.58 22.18
CA GLU A 144 -16.55 -8.64 21.27
C GLU A 144 -15.43 -9.53 20.71
N ASP A 145 -14.19 -9.37 21.16
CA ASP A 145 -12.97 -9.96 20.56
C ASP A 145 -12.84 -9.64 19.04
N VAL A 146 -13.62 -8.71 18.49
CA VAL A 146 -13.66 -8.36 17.06
C VAL A 146 -12.34 -7.74 16.60
N ILE A 147 -11.62 -7.07 17.51
CA ILE A 147 -10.30 -6.50 17.23
C ILE A 147 -9.19 -7.59 17.21
N LEU A 148 -9.40 -8.71 17.91
CA LEU A 148 -8.46 -9.83 17.99
C LEU A 148 -8.79 -10.95 17.00
N ALA A 149 -10.05 -11.05 16.58
CA ALA A 149 -10.48 -11.96 15.55
C ALA A 149 -10.07 -11.41 14.17
N PRO A 150 -9.44 -12.22 13.29
CA PRO A 150 -9.33 -11.85 11.89
C PRO A 150 -10.75 -11.55 11.38
N THR A 151 -10.97 -10.33 10.90
CA THR A 151 -12.30 -9.78 10.58
C THR A 151 -13.08 -10.70 9.65
N ALA A 152 -14.05 -11.44 10.19
CA ALA A 152 -15.09 -12.12 9.44
C ALA A 152 -16.31 -11.19 9.38
N HIS A 153 -16.65 -10.76 8.17
CA HIS A 153 -17.88 -10.10 7.71
C HIS A 153 -18.90 -9.57 8.74
N GLN A 154 -19.09 -8.25 8.71
CA GLN A 154 -20.38 -7.61 8.99
C GLN A 154 -20.79 -6.73 7.80
N ASP A 155 -21.32 -7.37 6.76
CA ASP A 155 -22.19 -6.72 5.78
C ASP A 155 -23.44 -7.58 5.66
N ASN A 156 -24.44 -7.29 6.50
CA ASN A 156 -25.85 -7.68 6.30
C ASN A 156 -26.74 -7.08 7.40
N VAL A 157 -26.91 -5.75 7.40
CA VAL A 157 -28.09 -5.12 8.03
C VAL A 157 -28.59 -3.96 7.16
N ALA A 158 -29.35 -4.28 6.11
CA ALA A 158 -30.32 -3.36 5.51
C ALA A 158 -31.36 -4.14 4.69
N ALA A 159 -32.44 -4.59 5.33
CA ALA A 159 -33.80 -4.68 4.77
C ALA A 159 -34.72 -5.48 5.73
N ALA A 160 -35.36 -4.80 6.67
CA ALA A 160 -36.58 -5.31 7.30
C ALA A 160 -37.38 -4.16 7.92
N ASP A 161 -38.21 -3.51 7.11
CA ASP A 161 -39.42 -2.85 7.60
C ASP A 161 -40.41 -2.68 6.43
N ASP A 162 -41.26 -3.69 6.21
CA ASP A 162 -42.68 -3.52 5.87
C ASP A 162 -43.39 -4.90 5.85
N VAL A 163 -44.14 -5.26 6.89
CA VAL A 163 -45.12 -6.36 6.83
C VAL A 163 -46.40 -5.96 7.59
N GLN A 164 -47.43 -5.63 6.81
CA GLN A 164 -48.82 -5.54 7.27
C GLN A 164 -49.42 -6.93 7.60
N PRO A 165 -50.48 -6.99 8.44
CA PRO A 165 -51.03 -8.26 8.93
C PRO A 165 -52.06 -8.86 7.96
N HIS A 166 -51.82 -10.09 7.49
CA HIS A 166 -52.83 -10.87 6.77
C HIS A 166 -53.48 -11.94 7.67
N THR A 167 -54.82 -11.96 7.61
CA THR A 167 -55.76 -12.91 8.23
C THR A 167 -55.60 -14.37 7.75
N PRO A 168 -56.03 -15.36 8.56
CA PRO A 168 -55.81 -16.78 8.26
C PRO A 168 -56.86 -17.35 7.29
N VAL A 169 -56.41 -18.01 6.22
CA VAL A 169 -57.23 -18.83 5.33
C VAL A 169 -56.80 -20.30 5.41
N GLY A 170 -57.79 -21.19 5.43
CA GLY A 170 -57.71 -22.59 5.81
C GLY A 170 -56.88 -23.51 4.92
N ARG A 171 -56.46 -24.61 5.56
CA ARG A 171 -55.61 -25.70 5.05
C ARG A 171 -56.43 -26.69 4.20
N PRO A 172 -56.00 -27.08 2.99
CA PRO A 172 -56.48 -28.28 2.30
C PRO A 172 -55.65 -29.52 2.70
N PRO A 173 -56.17 -30.75 2.45
CA PRO A 173 -55.63 -32.00 2.99
C PRO A 173 -54.38 -32.50 2.26
N SER A 174 -53.57 -33.24 3.00
CA SER A 174 -52.32 -33.86 2.60
C SER A 174 -52.53 -35.13 1.76
N ASP A 175 -51.79 -35.24 0.67
CA ASP A 175 -51.62 -36.46 -0.14
C ASP A 175 -50.37 -37.26 0.27
N PRO A 176 -50.28 -38.56 -0.11
CA PRO A 176 -49.58 -39.58 0.68
C PRO A 176 -48.09 -39.80 0.35
N VAL A 177 -47.43 -40.32 1.39
CA VAL A 177 -46.01 -40.68 1.52
C VAL A 177 -45.54 -41.71 0.48
N SER A 178 -44.40 -41.45 -0.16
CA SER A 178 -43.65 -42.42 -0.97
C SER A 178 -42.73 -43.32 -0.11
N PRO A 179 -42.54 -44.60 -0.46
CA PRO A 179 -41.74 -45.55 0.33
C PRO A 179 -40.22 -45.41 0.15
N PRO A 180 -39.41 -45.90 1.12
CA PRO A 180 -37.96 -45.71 1.15
C PRO A 180 -37.19 -46.66 0.21
N ARG A 181 -36.05 -46.14 -0.30
CA ARG A 181 -35.05 -46.86 -1.11
C ARG A 181 -34.19 -47.80 -0.26
N PRO A 182 -33.77 -48.98 -0.77
CA PRO A 182 -32.92 -49.92 -0.03
C PRO A 182 -31.41 -49.57 -0.12
N ALA A 183 -30.69 -49.89 0.95
CA ALA A 183 -29.24 -49.74 1.12
C ALA A 183 -28.43 -50.84 0.38
N PRO A 184 -27.18 -50.56 -0.02
CA PRO A 184 -26.29 -51.57 -0.61
C PRO A 184 -25.60 -52.44 0.46
N ALA A 185 -25.37 -53.70 0.08
CA ALA A 185 -24.92 -54.80 0.93
C ALA A 185 -23.41 -54.83 1.17
N GLU A 186 -23.04 -55.23 2.40
CA GLU A 186 -21.69 -55.63 2.82
C GLU A 186 -21.30 -56.99 2.22
N ALA A 187 -20.07 -57.11 1.75
CA ALA A 187 -19.45 -58.37 1.35
C ALA A 187 -18.28 -58.70 2.28
N THR A 188 -18.51 -59.65 3.18
CA THR A 188 -17.48 -60.34 3.97
C THR A 188 -17.07 -61.64 3.27
N ALA A 189 -15.77 -61.92 3.17
CA ALA A 189 -15.27 -63.26 2.90
C ALA A 189 -13.92 -63.52 3.62
N GLY A 190 -13.98 -64.41 4.63
CA GLY A 190 -13.28 -65.70 4.57
C GLY A 190 -11.78 -65.77 4.90
N SER A 191 -11.47 -66.31 6.08
CA SER A 191 -10.14 -66.69 6.55
C SER A 191 -9.66 -68.06 6.04
N THR A 192 -8.36 -68.21 5.78
CA THR A 192 -7.58 -69.45 5.97
C THR A 192 -6.08 -69.09 6.17
N GLY A 193 -5.46 -69.56 7.24
CA GLY A 193 -3.98 -69.68 7.36
C GLY A 193 -3.56 -71.15 7.14
N PRO A 194 -2.41 -71.63 7.65
CA PRO A 194 -1.10 -71.01 7.90
C PRO A 194 0.08 -71.82 7.27
N LEU A 195 1.33 -71.31 7.30
CA LEU A 195 2.60 -72.04 7.61
C LEU A 195 3.85 -71.43 6.94
N ALA A 196 4.94 -71.40 7.73
CA ALA A 196 6.36 -71.57 7.38
C ALA A 196 7.05 -70.41 6.61
N LEU A 197 8.32 -70.05 6.80
CA LEU A 197 9.43 -70.28 7.75
C LEU A 197 10.62 -69.50 7.13
N ALA A 198 11.52 -68.92 7.95
CA ALA A 198 12.95 -68.64 7.64
C ALA A 198 13.26 -67.55 6.56
N ALA A 199 14.38 -66.82 6.55
CA ALA A 199 15.48 -66.55 7.48
C ALA A 199 16.43 -65.50 6.82
N LEU A 200 17.29 -64.85 7.64
CA LEU A 200 18.65 -64.33 7.37
C LEU A 200 18.81 -63.20 6.32
N ALA A 201 19.30 -62.00 6.65
CA ALA A 201 20.66 -61.60 7.10
C ALA A 201 21.75 -61.57 5.99
N VAL A 202 22.28 -60.35 5.76
CA VAL A 202 23.70 -59.95 5.52
C VAL A 202 24.52 -60.69 4.46
N PHE A 203 25.01 -59.97 3.45
CA PHE A 203 26.36 -60.04 2.81
C PHE A 203 26.38 -58.99 1.67
N ALA A 204 27.09 -57.85 1.73
CA ALA A 204 28.54 -57.63 1.67
C ALA A 204 29.24 -58.23 0.43
N LEU A 205 29.97 -57.35 -0.28
CA LEU A 205 31.10 -57.59 -1.21
C LEU A 205 30.83 -58.12 -2.63
N LEU A 206 30.99 -57.21 -3.61
CA LEU A 206 31.87 -57.43 -4.76
C LEU A 206 32.76 -56.17 -4.91
N LEU A 207 33.99 -56.22 -4.39
CA LEU A 207 35.26 -56.31 -5.15
C LEU A 207 35.49 -55.04 -6.02
N GLY A 208 36.43 -54.16 -5.69
CA GLY A 208 37.87 -54.45 -5.54
C GLY A 208 38.47 -54.71 -6.94
N GLY A 209 39.45 -53.99 -7.45
CA GLY A 209 40.33 -52.97 -6.88
C GLY A 209 41.41 -52.56 -7.88
N GLY A 210 42.15 -51.50 -7.54
CA GLY A 210 43.50 -51.18 -8.04
C GLY A 210 43.58 -50.49 -9.41
N LEU A 211 44.54 -49.63 -9.70
CA LEU A 211 45.73 -49.13 -9.01
C LEU A 211 46.16 -47.85 -9.76
N TRP A 212 46.73 -46.87 -9.04
CA TRP A 212 47.81 -45.97 -9.47
C TRP A 212 47.72 -45.21 -10.81
N TRP A 213 47.60 -43.87 -10.73
CA TRP A 213 48.65 -43.00 -11.28
C TRP A 213 48.65 -41.62 -10.61
N SER A 214 49.85 -41.06 -10.49
CA SER A 214 50.24 -39.84 -9.78
C SER A 214 50.54 -38.70 -10.77
N GLY A 215 50.35 -37.45 -10.33
CA GLY A 215 51.00 -36.25 -10.89
C GLY A 215 50.00 -35.22 -11.44
N GLN A 216 50.16 -33.91 -11.28
CA GLN A 216 51.17 -33.09 -10.61
C GLN A 216 50.52 -31.75 -10.22
N ASP A 217 51.03 -31.15 -9.16
CA ASP A 217 50.87 -29.73 -8.86
C ASP A 217 51.50 -28.87 -9.98
N GLU A 218 50.79 -27.84 -10.47
CA GLU A 218 51.40 -26.72 -11.18
C GLU A 218 51.38 -25.45 -10.32
N PRO A 219 52.53 -24.78 -10.13
CA PRO A 219 52.61 -23.50 -9.44
C PRO A 219 52.32 -22.31 -10.39
N VAL A 220 51.54 -21.36 -9.88
CA VAL A 220 51.32 -20.04 -10.47
C VAL A 220 52.63 -19.22 -10.45
N PRO A 221 53.10 -18.64 -11.57
CA PRO A 221 54.23 -17.72 -11.58
C PRO A 221 53.83 -16.28 -11.16
N PRO A 222 54.74 -15.50 -10.57
CA PRO A 222 54.43 -14.21 -9.96
C PRO A 222 54.38 -13.03 -10.93
N ALA A 223 53.70 -11.99 -10.45
CA ALA A 223 53.51 -10.67 -11.03
C ALA A 223 54.77 -10.05 -11.66
N ARG A 224 54.59 -9.44 -12.84
CA ARG A 224 55.53 -8.49 -13.44
C ARG A 224 55.24 -7.09 -12.92
N ALA A 225 56.17 -6.58 -12.13
CA ALA A 225 56.31 -5.15 -11.84
C ALA A 225 56.68 -4.39 -13.11
N ILE A 226 55.97 -3.30 -13.41
CA ILE A 226 56.45 -2.24 -14.28
C ILE A 226 56.68 -1.03 -13.38
N SER A 227 57.96 -0.76 -13.14
CA SER A 227 58.46 0.49 -12.58
C SER A 227 58.25 1.62 -13.59
N GLY A 228 57.54 2.66 -13.17
CA GLY A 228 57.38 3.93 -13.87
C GLY A 228 57.59 5.07 -12.89
N GLU A 229 58.86 5.32 -12.58
CA GLU A 229 59.38 6.38 -11.73
C GLU A 229 59.24 7.73 -12.46
N ALA A 230 58.44 8.65 -11.93
CA ALA A 230 58.45 10.06 -12.31
C ALA A 230 58.52 10.92 -11.05
N GLN A 231 59.67 11.60 -10.90
CA GLN A 231 59.98 12.51 -9.80
C GLN A 231 59.11 13.79 -9.86
N PRO A 232 58.88 14.44 -8.70
CA PRO A 232 58.07 15.65 -8.60
C PRO A 232 58.90 16.92 -8.88
N ALA A 233 58.34 17.83 -9.68
CA ALA A 233 58.79 19.21 -9.77
C ALA A 233 58.14 20.02 -8.64
N GLY A 234 58.96 20.63 -7.79
CA GLY A 234 58.54 21.54 -6.73
C GLY A 234 58.26 22.96 -7.24
N LEU A 235 57.27 23.60 -6.63
CA LEU A 235 57.05 25.05 -6.53
C LEU A 235 56.38 25.25 -5.15
N VAL A 236 57.09 25.71 -4.11
CA VAL A 236 57.41 27.11 -3.78
C VAL A 236 56.19 28.03 -3.77
N GLY A 237 55.79 28.44 -2.57
CA GLY A 237 55.35 29.80 -2.28
C GLY A 237 53.95 29.95 -1.68
N GLY A 238 53.87 30.57 -0.49
CA GLY A 238 52.71 31.39 -0.15
C GLY A 238 52.23 31.31 1.30
N ASP A 239 53.01 31.83 2.24
CA ASP A 239 52.52 32.30 3.53
C ASP A 239 51.43 33.37 3.34
N HIS A 240 50.29 33.23 3.99
CA HIS A 240 49.50 34.37 4.49
C HIS A 240 48.77 33.97 5.77
N GLY A 241 49.22 34.54 6.89
CA GLY A 241 48.46 34.57 8.13
C GLY A 241 47.26 35.52 8.04
N SER A 242 46.23 35.23 8.81
CA SER A 242 45.22 36.20 9.22
C SER A 242 44.82 35.92 10.67
N THR A 243 44.89 36.99 11.46
CA THR A 243 44.66 37.09 12.89
C THR A 243 43.22 37.48 13.25
N THR A 244 42.90 37.36 14.55
CA THR A 244 41.92 38.13 15.37
C THR A 244 40.42 37.85 15.15
N ALA A 245 39.74 37.26 16.15
CA ALA A 245 38.98 37.88 17.26
C ALA A 245 37.47 37.67 16.98
N ASP A 246 36.54 37.45 17.91
CA ASP A 246 36.35 38.13 19.18
C ASP A 246 35.36 37.32 20.06
N GLN A 247 35.56 37.37 21.38
CA GLN A 247 34.64 36.87 22.41
C GLN A 247 33.70 38.01 22.80
N GLY A 248 32.40 37.75 22.88
CA GLY A 248 31.39 38.73 23.30
C GLY A 248 30.34 38.10 24.20
N ASP A 249 30.66 38.05 25.48
CA ASP A 249 29.80 37.76 26.62
C ASP A 249 28.97 39.00 26.97
N ALA A 250 27.65 38.88 27.14
CA ALA A 250 26.81 39.88 27.81
C ALA A 250 25.43 39.30 28.16
N GLY A 251 25.25 38.99 29.45
CA GLY A 251 23.93 38.84 30.05
C GLY A 251 23.25 40.19 30.33
N THR A 252 21.93 40.15 30.52
CA THR A 252 21.20 41.08 31.39
C THR A 252 19.87 40.46 31.81
N ASP A 253 19.74 40.21 33.11
CA ASP A 253 18.51 40.13 33.89
C ASP A 253 17.69 41.42 33.78
N TRP A 254 16.35 41.36 33.73
CA TRP A 254 15.43 42.29 34.41
C TRP A 254 14.02 41.67 34.60
N ALA A 255 13.73 41.32 35.85
CA ALA A 255 12.53 41.61 36.65
C ALA A 255 11.09 41.41 36.09
N THR A 256 10.41 40.43 36.69
CA THR A 256 9.10 40.51 37.40
C THR A 256 8.15 41.69 37.12
N GLN A 257 6.92 41.35 36.70
CA GLN A 257 5.68 42.02 37.13
C GLN A 257 4.43 41.16 36.86
N SER A 258 3.68 40.89 37.92
CA SER A 258 2.26 40.48 38.00
C SER A 258 1.67 41.22 39.21
N PRO A 259 0.34 41.28 39.45
CA PRO A 259 -0.82 41.38 38.56
C PRO A 259 -1.81 42.50 39.02
N SER A 260 -2.86 42.79 38.24
CA SER A 260 -4.06 43.51 38.71
C SER A 260 -5.30 42.99 37.95
N THR A 261 -6.13 42.13 38.55
CA THR A 261 -7.41 42.44 39.24
C THR A 261 -8.44 43.23 38.43
N GLY A 262 -9.60 42.58 38.21
CA GLY A 262 -10.92 43.18 38.41
C GLY A 262 -11.74 43.41 37.14
N GLY A 263 -12.96 42.86 37.12
CA GLY A 263 -14.00 43.33 36.20
C GLY A 263 -15.14 42.35 35.95
N ASP A 264 -15.97 42.12 36.97
CA ASP A 264 -17.31 41.52 36.83
C ASP A 264 -18.19 42.36 35.88
N GLY A 265 -19.10 41.68 35.16
CA GLY A 265 -20.07 42.33 34.27
C GLY A 265 -21.17 41.38 33.81
N ASP A 266 -22.08 41.04 34.72
CA ASP A 266 -23.41 40.47 34.43
C ASP A 266 -24.27 41.45 33.62
N GLY A 267 -25.06 40.94 32.67
CA GLY A 267 -26.14 41.67 32.02
C GLY A 267 -26.83 40.92 30.86
N PRO A 268 -28.13 40.59 30.96
CA PRO A 268 -28.83 39.73 30.00
C PRO A 268 -29.52 40.53 28.88
N ILE A 269 -29.73 39.89 27.72
CA ILE A 269 -30.67 40.38 26.70
C ILE A 269 -31.63 39.24 26.31
N ASP A 270 -32.87 39.41 26.76
CA ASP A 270 -34.07 38.73 26.27
C ASP A 270 -34.62 39.42 25.01
N GLY A 271 -35.33 38.62 24.19
CA GLY A 271 -36.29 39.06 23.16
C GLY A 271 -35.81 38.77 21.74
N GLY A 272 -36.47 38.00 20.89
CA GLY A 272 -37.88 37.64 20.83
C GLY A 272 -38.45 38.05 19.46
N ASN A 273 -39.23 37.14 18.86
CA ASN A 273 -40.31 37.37 17.90
C ASN A 273 -40.04 37.20 16.38
N SER A 274 -40.54 36.07 15.86
CA SER A 274 -41.61 35.95 14.83
C SER A 274 -41.49 36.63 13.46
N GLY A 275 -41.63 35.82 12.41
CA GLY A 275 -41.96 36.26 11.06
C GLY A 275 -42.44 35.11 10.17
N THR A 276 -43.73 34.79 10.24
CA THR A 276 -44.49 33.96 9.31
C THR A 276 -44.94 34.75 8.06
N GLY A 277 -45.05 34.08 6.91
CA GLY A 277 -45.79 34.52 5.71
C GLY A 277 -44.87 34.65 4.49
N SER A 278 -45.25 34.30 3.26
CA SER A 278 -46.56 34.03 2.68
C SER A 278 -46.37 33.35 1.32
N THR A 279 -47.46 32.73 0.87
CA THR A 279 -47.79 32.05 -0.38
C THR A 279 -47.72 32.90 -1.66
N GLY A 280 -47.63 32.19 -2.80
CA GLY A 280 -48.07 32.61 -4.15
C GLY A 280 -46.88 32.88 -5.09
N GLY A 281 -46.83 32.46 -6.34
CA GLY A 281 -47.81 31.85 -7.24
C GLY A 281 -47.18 31.72 -8.63
N ASP A 282 -47.90 31.05 -9.51
CA ASP A 282 -47.53 30.54 -10.83
C ASP A 282 -46.95 31.57 -11.84
N ASP A 283 -46.10 31.11 -12.76
CA ASP A 283 -46.40 31.03 -14.21
C ASP A 283 -45.15 31.03 -15.13
N ALA A 284 -45.35 30.35 -16.26
CA ALA A 284 -44.77 30.60 -17.59
C ALA A 284 -43.42 29.95 -17.99
N GLN A 285 -43.61 28.88 -18.76
CA GLN A 285 -42.82 28.38 -19.89
C GLN A 285 -41.98 29.44 -20.62
N GLY A 286 -40.72 29.09 -20.89
CA GLY A 286 -39.83 29.82 -21.80
C GLY A 286 -38.81 28.90 -22.43
N THR A 287 -39.16 28.34 -23.59
CA THR A 287 -38.27 27.63 -24.50
C THR A 287 -37.13 28.54 -24.96
N ARG A 288 -35.87 28.14 -24.71
CA ARG A 288 -34.68 28.78 -25.32
C ARG A 288 -34.17 27.90 -26.46
N THR A 289 -34.37 28.40 -27.68
CA THR A 289 -33.72 27.91 -28.90
C THR A 289 -32.26 28.35 -28.95
N ARG A 290 -31.40 27.40 -29.33
CA ARG A 290 -29.96 27.53 -29.58
C ARG A 290 -29.72 28.21 -30.94
N PRO A 291 -28.77 29.15 -31.08
CA PRO A 291 -28.45 29.71 -32.39
C PRO A 291 -27.58 28.75 -33.20
N GLU A 292 -28.06 28.46 -34.40
CA GLU A 292 -27.40 27.70 -35.47
C GLU A 292 -26.38 28.61 -36.18
N VAL A 293 -25.11 28.22 -36.16
CA VAL A 293 -24.02 28.94 -36.86
C VAL A 293 -23.84 28.28 -38.23
N THR A 294 -24.19 29.03 -39.28
CA THR A 294 -24.02 28.64 -40.68
C THR A 294 -22.62 29.02 -41.16
N PHE A 295 -21.83 28.06 -41.67
CA PHE A 295 -20.59 28.33 -42.41
C PHE A 295 -20.85 28.29 -43.93
N PRO A 296 -20.24 29.19 -44.73
CA PRO A 296 -20.40 29.21 -46.17
C PRO A 296 -19.59 28.10 -46.87
N PRO A 297 -20.04 27.61 -48.04
CA PRO A 297 -19.33 26.59 -48.79
C PRO A 297 -18.33 27.19 -49.79
N GLY A 298 -17.19 26.51 -49.94
CA GLY A 298 -16.48 26.45 -51.21
C GLY A 298 -15.07 27.05 -51.23
N SER A 299 -14.08 26.18 -51.42
CA SER A 299 -12.87 26.45 -52.22
C SER A 299 -12.22 25.12 -52.60
N ASP A 300 -12.23 24.81 -53.90
CA ASP A 300 -11.50 23.68 -54.52
C ASP A 300 -9.97 23.85 -54.45
N PRO A 301 -9.18 22.76 -54.47
CA PRO A 301 -7.73 22.80 -54.28
C PRO A 301 -6.98 23.04 -55.59
N GLY A 302 -6.02 23.97 -55.57
CA GLY A 302 -5.03 24.16 -56.63
C GLY A 302 -3.83 23.20 -56.48
N PRO A 303 -3.18 22.77 -57.57
CA PRO A 303 -2.13 21.75 -57.54
C PRO A 303 -0.75 22.36 -57.30
N GLY A 304 0.04 21.69 -56.44
CA GLY A 304 1.49 21.88 -56.40
C GLY A 304 2.04 22.30 -55.03
N ALA A 305 2.30 21.32 -54.17
CA ALA A 305 3.25 21.44 -53.07
C ALA A 305 4.19 20.21 -53.08
N PRO A 306 5.49 20.39 -52.83
CA PRO A 306 6.49 19.33 -52.95
C PRO A 306 6.30 18.24 -51.89
N SER A 307 6.60 17.00 -52.27
CA SER A 307 6.58 15.82 -51.42
C SER A 307 7.31 16.08 -50.09
N MET A 308 6.54 16.14 -49.00
CA MET A 308 7.09 16.00 -47.66
C MET A 308 7.39 14.51 -47.46
N GLU A 309 8.64 14.22 -47.12
CA GLU A 309 9.08 12.95 -46.56
C GLU A 309 8.14 12.54 -45.43
N ALA A 310 7.86 11.24 -45.35
CA ALA A 310 7.00 10.65 -44.33
C ALA A 310 7.45 11.12 -42.94
N SER A 311 6.63 11.98 -42.34
CA SER A 311 6.72 12.35 -40.94
C SER A 311 6.70 11.06 -40.13
N GLN A 312 7.77 10.81 -39.38
CA GLN A 312 7.79 9.74 -38.38
C GLN A 312 6.56 9.92 -37.48
N ALA A 313 5.90 8.81 -37.17
CA ALA A 313 4.85 8.77 -36.16
C ALA A 313 5.39 9.40 -34.86
N PRO A 314 4.58 10.14 -34.10
CA PRO A 314 4.98 10.61 -32.78
C PRO A 314 5.49 9.41 -31.97
N VAL A 315 6.67 9.57 -31.38
CA VAL A 315 7.24 8.63 -30.42
C VAL A 315 6.24 8.53 -29.27
N ALA A 316 5.79 7.32 -28.94
CA ALA A 316 4.86 7.09 -27.83
C ALA A 316 5.39 7.75 -26.55
N GLU A 317 4.48 8.44 -25.86
CA GLU A 317 4.68 9.07 -24.57
C GLU A 317 5.05 8.01 -23.51
N GLY A 318 5.73 8.44 -22.44
CA GLY A 318 6.66 7.61 -21.65
C GLY A 318 6.04 6.40 -20.95
N ASP A 319 6.83 5.33 -20.84
CA ASP A 319 6.45 4.12 -20.12
C ASP A 319 6.12 4.40 -18.66
N THR A 320 5.01 3.85 -18.17
CA THR A 320 4.61 3.95 -16.76
C THR A 320 5.70 3.36 -15.85
N GLU A 321 5.73 3.76 -14.57
CA GLU A 321 6.65 3.15 -13.59
C GLU A 321 6.50 1.63 -13.51
N PHE A 322 5.29 1.14 -13.79
CA PHE A 322 4.99 -0.28 -13.86
C PHE A 322 5.60 -0.96 -15.11
N ASP A 323 5.42 -0.38 -16.30
CA ASP A 323 5.98 -0.93 -17.53
C ASP A 323 7.51 -1.03 -17.46
N GLN A 324 8.11 -0.07 -16.77
CA GLN A 324 9.53 -0.06 -16.43
C GLN A 324 9.89 -1.13 -15.39
N ALA A 325 9.08 -1.28 -14.34
CA ALA A 325 9.30 -2.27 -13.27
C ALA A 325 9.20 -3.73 -13.74
N TRP A 326 8.67 -4.00 -14.93
CA TRP A 326 8.53 -5.37 -15.46
C TRP A 326 8.91 -5.52 -16.92
N CYS A 327 9.61 -4.53 -17.46
CA CYS A 327 10.22 -4.59 -18.79
C CYS A 327 9.21 -4.77 -19.93
N ARG A 328 7.95 -4.39 -19.71
CA ARG A 328 6.83 -4.78 -20.57
C ARG A 328 6.97 -4.24 -21.99
N SER A 329 7.51 -3.04 -22.11
CA SER A 329 7.88 -2.36 -23.35
C SER A 329 9.39 -2.36 -23.60
N HIS A 330 10.19 -2.96 -22.71
CA HIS A 330 11.64 -2.76 -22.59
C HIS A 330 12.44 -4.07 -22.60
N GLY A 331 11.87 -5.08 -23.24
CA GLY A 331 12.51 -6.36 -23.49
C GLY A 331 12.17 -7.42 -22.44
N GLU A 332 13.17 -8.22 -22.12
CA GLU A 332 13.06 -9.38 -21.24
C GLU A 332 13.32 -8.97 -19.78
N PHE A 333 12.39 -9.29 -18.88
CA PHE A 333 12.61 -9.18 -17.44
C PHE A 333 13.80 -10.03 -17.01
N VAL A 334 14.77 -9.47 -16.27
CA VAL A 334 15.93 -10.21 -15.77
C VAL A 334 15.81 -10.48 -14.27
N VAL A 335 15.67 -9.41 -13.49
CA VAL A 335 15.55 -9.49 -12.03
C VAL A 335 14.78 -8.29 -11.51
N ARG A 336 14.09 -8.48 -10.38
CA ARG A 336 13.58 -7.42 -9.53
C ARG A 336 14.17 -7.58 -8.14
N VAL A 337 14.58 -6.47 -7.57
CA VAL A 337 15.07 -6.36 -6.21
C VAL A 337 14.24 -5.32 -5.47
N GLN A 338 13.92 -5.62 -4.23
CA GLN A 338 13.24 -4.70 -3.33
C GLN A 338 14.00 -4.64 -2.00
N THR A 339 13.91 -3.49 -1.36
CA THR A 339 14.40 -3.17 -0.01
C THR A 339 13.28 -2.45 0.74
N VAL A 340 13.58 -1.83 1.89
CA VAL A 340 12.60 -1.05 2.63
C VAL A 340 12.24 0.21 1.84
N ASN A 341 13.24 0.88 1.28
CA ASN A 341 13.04 2.20 0.65
C ASN A 341 13.23 2.19 -0.87
N TYR A 342 13.74 1.11 -1.45
CA TYR A 342 14.03 1.05 -2.89
C TYR A 342 13.43 -0.18 -3.55
N ARG A 343 13.07 -0.01 -4.81
CA ARG A 343 12.75 -1.10 -5.73
C ARG A 343 13.52 -0.87 -7.03
N ALA A 344 14.11 -1.94 -7.56
CA ALA A 344 14.79 -1.90 -8.84
C ALA A 344 14.42 -3.10 -9.70
N THR A 345 14.30 -2.86 -10.99
CA THR A 345 14.13 -3.87 -12.01
C THR A 345 15.23 -3.76 -13.03
N ILE A 346 15.75 -4.92 -13.45
CA ILE A 346 16.68 -5.04 -14.54
C ILE A 346 15.95 -5.65 -15.74
N CYS A 347 16.02 -4.96 -16.87
CA CYS A 347 15.46 -5.40 -18.14
C CYS A 347 16.55 -5.60 -19.18
N ARG A 348 16.38 -6.60 -20.04
CA ARG A 348 17.27 -6.87 -21.16
C ARG A 348 16.54 -6.63 -22.47
N ASP A 349 16.94 -5.60 -23.22
CA ASP A 349 16.45 -5.33 -24.57
C ASP A 349 17.55 -5.66 -25.59
N GLY A 350 17.44 -6.84 -26.21
CA GLY A 350 18.49 -7.40 -27.04
C GLY A 350 19.80 -7.60 -26.26
N ASP A 351 20.86 -6.92 -26.68
CA ASP A 351 22.17 -6.96 -26.01
C ASP A 351 22.32 -5.89 -24.90
N SER A 352 21.33 -5.01 -24.74
CA SER A 352 21.37 -3.93 -23.76
C SER A 352 20.69 -4.35 -22.46
N VAL A 353 21.33 -4.05 -21.33
CA VAL A 353 20.73 -4.22 -20.00
C VAL A 353 20.46 -2.84 -19.41
N ASN A 354 19.26 -2.64 -18.89
CA ASN A 354 18.81 -1.38 -18.33
C ASN A 354 18.32 -1.59 -16.90
N TYR A 355 18.62 -0.61 -16.05
CA TYR A 355 18.17 -0.50 -14.68
C TYR A 355 17.03 0.51 -14.59
N TYR A 356 15.98 0.12 -13.87
CA TYR A 356 14.82 0.93 -13.56
C TYR A 356 14.64 0.92 -12.05
N GLY A 357 14.92 2.04 -11.39
CA GLY A 357 14.82 2.16 -9.94
C GLY A 357 13.72 3.12 -9.55
N VAL A 358 13.09 2.86 -8.40
CA VAL A 358 12.17 3.79 -7.72
C VAL A 358 12.52 3.83 -6.23
N ASN A 359 12.54 5.04 -5.69
CA ASN A 359 12.58 5.29 -4.26
C ASN A 359 11.13 5.31 -3.73
N LEU A 360 10.80 4.37 -2.86
CA LEU A 360 9.47 4.16 -2.31
C LEU A 360 9.04 5.24 -1.31
N ILE A 361 9.98 6.05 -0.80
CA ILE A 361 9.67 7.15 0.13
C ILE A 361 9.14 8.37 -0.62
N ASP A 362 9.81 8.75 -1.70
CA ASP A 362 9.56 10.02 -2.40
C ASP A 362 9.07 9.86 -3.84
N GLY A 363 8.94 8.62 -4.33
CA GLY A 363 8.52 8.30 -5.68
C GLY A 363 9.57 8.64 -6.75
N LEU A 364 10.81 8.96 -6.37
CA LEU A 364 11.84 9.30 -7.35
C LEU A 364 12.18 8.08 -8.20
N THR A 365 11.98 8.18 -9.50
CA THR A 365 12.37 7.15 -10.46
C THR A 365 13.70 7.46 -11.15
N ILE A 366 14.37 6.39 -11.57
CA ILE A 366 15.59 6.47 -12.36
C ILE A 366 15.64 5.37 -13.40
N ARG A 367 16.08 5.76 -14.60
CA ARG A 367 16.36 4.85 -15.70
C ARG A 367 17.79 5.05 -16.16
N THR A 368 18.55 3.96 -16.23
CA THR A 368 19.94 4.04 -16.69
C THR A 368 20.39 2.74 -17.35
N PRO A 369 21.33 2.76 -18.31
CA PRO A 369 22.06 1.57 -18.70
C PRO A 369 22.67 0.86 -17.49
N ALA A 370 22.70 -0.45 -17.54
CA ALA A 370 23.23 -1.30 -16.50
C ALA A 370 24.27 -2.28 -17.04
N THR A 371 25.21 -2.68 -16.18
CA THR A 371 26.21 -3.72 -16.47
C THR A 371 25.97 -4.91 -15.56
N GLU A 372 25.83 -6.09 -16.14
CA GLU A 372 25.74 -7.36 -15.41
C GLU A 372 27.14 -7.82 -14.97
N HIS A 373 27.24 -8.28 -13.72
CA HIS A 373 28.44 -8.90 -13.15
C HIS A 373 28.07 -10.21 -12.45
N SER A 374 29.08 -10.97 -12.01
CA SER A 374 28.87 -12.32 -11.46
C SER A 374 27.99 -12.39 -10.21
N THR A 375 27.74 -11.26 -9.56
CA THR A 375 27.03 -11.16 -8.28
C THR A 375 25.81 -10.22 -8.33
N GLY A 376 25.52 -9.61 -9.47
CA GLY A 376 24.48 -8.59 -9.56
C GLY A 376 24.57 -7.72 -10.80
N TRP A 377 24.03 -6.51 -10.66
CA TRP A 377 23.95 -5.51 -11.73
C TRP A 377 24.34 -4.14 -11.18
N THR A 378 24.93 -3.29 -12.03
CA THR A 378 25.24 -1.91 -11.71
C THR A 378 24.60 -0.97 -12.72
N GLY A 379 23.65 -0.14 -12.31
CA GLY A 379 23.15 0.99 -13.08
C GLY A 379 24.09 2.20 -13.01
N HIS A 380 24.31 2.92 -14.11
CA HIS A 380 25.25 4.06 -14.20
C HIS A 380 24.54 5.40 -14.44
N GLY A 381 24.08 6.03 -13.37
CA GLY A 381 23.41 7.33 -13.44
C GLY A 381 24.36 8.50 -13.74
N GLU A 382 23.78 9.70 -13.73
CA GLU A 382 24.53 10.95 -13.90
C GLU A 382 25.45 11.25 -12.71
N ASP A 383 26.37 12.21 -12.85
CA ASP A 383 27.27 12.67 -11.78
C ASP A 383 28.09 11.57 -11.10
N ASN A 384 28.43 10.52 -11.85
CA ASN A 384 29.18 9.35 -11.35
C ASN A 384 28.43 8.64 -10.20
N VAL A 385 27.09 8.64 -10.27
CA VAL A 385 26.23 7.88 -9.37
C VAL A 385 26.05 6.47 -9.90
N THR A 386 26.26 5.46 -9.05
CA THR A 386 26.03 4.06 -9.40
C THR A 386 24.97 3.43 -8.51
N TYR A 387 24.19 2.53 -9.09
CA TYR A 387 23.12 1.77 -8.44
C TYR A 387 23.50 0.30 -8.48
N GLU A 388 24.14 -0.18 -7.43
CA GLU A 388 24.55 -1.57 -7.30
C GLU A 388 23.39 -2.39 -6.72
N VAL A 389 23.04 -3.46 -7.41
CA VAL A 389 21.96 -4.37 -7.04
C VAL A 389 22.46 -5.79 -7.07
N SER A 390 22.33 -6.48 -5.94
CA SER A 390 22.71 -7.88 -5.79
C SER A 390 21.62 -8.64 -5.04
N ARG A 391 21.90 -9.90 -4.69
CA ARG A 391 21.01 -10.68 -3.82
C ARG A 391 20.97 -10.19 -2.38
N ASP A 392 22.07 -9.61 -1.91
CA ASP A 392 22.24 -9.33 -0.48
C ASP A 392 22.08 -7.84 -0.18
N VAL A 393 22.48 -6.98 -1.12
CA VAL A 393 22.52 -5.53 -0.92
C VAL A 393 22.03 -4.75 -2.14
N PHE A 394 21.33 -3.66 -1.87
CA PHE A 394 21.08 -2.53 -2.75
C PHE A 394 21.91 -1.35 -2.27
N GLU A 395 22.76 -0.79 -3.13
CA GLU A 395 23.63 0.32 -2.77
C GLU A 395 23.62 1.42 -3.82
N VAL A 396 23.46 2.66 -3.38
CA VAL A 396 23.59 3.86 -4.20
C VAL A 396 24.89 4.56 -3.82
N ARG A 397 25.79 4.79 -4.78
CA ARG A 397 27.10 5.42 -4.54
C ARG A 397 27.29 6.62 -5.44
N ARG A 398 28.11 7.58 -5.03
CA ARG A 398 28.65 8.65 -5.88
C ARG A 398 30.17 8.63 -5.79
N GLY A 399 30.82 8.14 -6.84
CA GLY A 399 32.24 7.75 -6.76
C GLY A 399 32.48 6.76 -5.62
N ASP A 400 33.38 7.10 -4.69
CA ASP A 400 33.70 6.23 -3.55
C ASP A 400 32.75 6.41 -2.35
N THR A 401 31.81 7.35 -2.41
CA THR A 401 30.91 7.67 -1.28
C THR A 401 29.61 6.88 -1.40
N VAL A 402 29.28 6.09 -0.37
CA VAL A 402 27.98 5.41 -0.26
C VAL A 402 26.94 6.44 0.18
N LEU A 403 25.90 6.63 -0.64
CA LEU A 403 24.77 7.53 -0.37
C LEU A 403 23.64 6.79 0.35
N ALA A 404 23.37 5.54 -0.04
CA ALA A 404 22.40 4.65 0.58
C ALA A 404 22.87 3.20 0.44
N SER A 405 22.60 2.36 1.45
CA SER A 405 22.90 0.93 1.43
C SER A 405 21.86 0.21 2.28
N GLU A 406 21.16 -0.74 1.68
CA GLU A 406 20.07 -1.49 2.31
C GLU A 406 20.17 -2.98 2.01
N GLU A 407 19.81 -3.80 2.99
CA GLU A 407 19.66 -5.23 2.77
C GLU A 407 18.46 -5.50 1.86
N VAL A 408 18.63 -6.44 0.94
CA VAL A 408 17.58 -6.87 0.02
C VAL A 408 16.55 -7.71 0.77
N ASN A 409 15.31 -7.25 0.79
CA ASN A 409 14.20 -7.98 1.43
C ASN A 409 13.57 -9.01 0.48
N SER A 410 13.63 -8.76 -0.83
CA SER A 410 13.08 -9.64 -1.84
C SER A 410 13.87 -9.51 -3.13
N LEU A 411 14.26 -10.65 -3.70
CA LEU A 411 14.84 -10.74 -5.04
C LEU A 411 14.05 -11.79 -5.83
N THR A 412 13.54 -11.37 -6.98
CA THR A 412 12.83 -12.23 -7.93
C THR A 412 13.62 -12.25 -9.24
N ASP A 413 14.21 -13.39 -9.58
CA ASP A 413 14.94 -13.58 -10.84
C ASP A 413 14.09 -14.30 -11.91
N GLN A 414 14.57 -14.36 -13.15
CA GLN A 414 13.90 -15.09 -14.23
C GLN A 414 13.58 -16.55 -13.91
N ALA A 415 14.46 -17.25 -13.18
CA ALA A 415 14.26 -18.66 -12.88
C ALA A 415 13.07 -18.85 -11.94
N GLN A 416 12.80 -17.87 -11.08
CA GLN A 416 11.61 -17.79 -10.24
C GLN A 416 10.39 -17.22 -10.99
N ASN A 417 10.62 -16.43 -12.04
CA ASN A 417 9.58 -15.75 -12.82
C ASN A 417 8.79 -16.68 -13.75
N GLY A 418 9.21 -17.94 -13.92
CA GLY A 418 8.56 -18.92 -14.81
C GLY A 418 7.07 -19.15 -14.52
N ASP A 419 6.65 -18.94 -13.27
CA ASP A 419 5.24 -18.97 -12.83
C ASP A 419 4.85 -17.74 -11.99
N HIS A 420 5.80 -16.89 -11.59
CA HIS A 420 5.55 -15.81 -10.63
C HIS A 420 5.28 -14.49 -11.34
N ARG A 421 4.06 -14.30 -11.82
CA ARG A 421 3.63 -12.97 -12.24
C ARG A 421 3.46 -12.09 -10.99
N PRO A 422 3.88 -10.81 -11.03
CA PRO A 422 3.74 -9.90 -9.91
C PRO A 422 2.27 -9.77 -9.54
N TRP A 423 1.97 -9.78 -8.24
CA TRP A 423 0.60 -9.73 -7.74
C TRP A 423 -0.29 -10.91 -8.19
N ASP A 424 0.28 -11.95 -8.80
CA ASP A 424 -0.48 -13.16 -9.09
C ASP A 424 -0.92 -13.80 -7.78
N LEU A 425 -2.23 -14.05 -7.70
CA LEU A 425 -2.84 -14.64 -6.51
C LEU A 425 -2.77 -16.17 -6.55
N HIS A 426 -1.98 -16.72 -7.49
CA HIS A 426 -1.82 -18.13 -7.81
C HIS A 426 -3.18 -18.79 -8.08
N LEU A 427 -3.99 -18.12 -8.90
CA LEU A 427 -5.25 -18.67 -9.39
C LEU A 427 -5.01 -19.61 -10.57
N THR A 428 -6.03 -20.37 -10.96
CA THR A 428 -5.92 -21.29 -12.12
C THR A 428 -5.67 -20.50 -13.40
N ASP A 429 -6.40 -19.39 -13.56
CA ASP A 429 -6.09 -18.39 -14.56
C ASP A 429 -5.03 -17.45 -13.97
N PRO A 430 -3.90 -17.21 -14.66
CA PRO A 430 -2.86 -16.32 -14.14
C PRO A 430 -3.32 -14.87 -14.23
N ILE A 431 -2.73 -13.99 -13.40
CA ILE A 431 -3.03 -12.55 -13.47
C ILE A 431 -2.76 -12.01 -14.88
N SER A 432 -3.64 -11.15 -15.35
CA SER A 432 -3.57 -10.55 -16.68
C SER A 432 -2.97 -9.14 -16.62
N PHE A 433 -2.26 -8.79 -17.68
CA PHE A 433 -1.71 -7.45 -17.89
C PHE A 433 -2.16 -7.02 -19.29
N PRO A 434 -3.29 -6.32 -19.43
CA PRO A 434 -3.77 -5.84 -20.73
C PRO A 434 -3.00 -4.58 -21.17
N ALA A 435 -2.63 -4.49 -22.45
CA ALA A 435 -1.77 -3.41 -22.96
C ALA A 435 -2.45 -2.04 -22.86
N CYS A 436 -1.65 -1.00 -22.67
CA CYS A 436 -2.10 0.39 -22.59
C CYS A 436 -2.20 1.02 -23.99
N ASP A 437 -2.83 0.30 -24.91
CA ASP A 437 -2.84 0.60 -26.35
C ASP A 437 -4.15 1.24 -26.83
N GLY A 438 -4.95 1.77 -25.90
CA GLY A 438 -6.28 2.31 -26.18
C GLY A 438 -7.38 1.26 -26.26
N GLY A 439 -7.11 0.01 -25.89
CA GLY A 439 -8.17 -0.98 -25.68
C GLY A 439 -9.03 -0.66 -24.47
N ALA A 440 -10.04 -1.47 -24.20
CA ALA A 440 -10.97 -1.24 -23.10
C ALA A 440 -11.35 -2.52 -22.36
N ILE A 441 -11.75 -2.31 -21.11
CA ILE A 441 -12.22 -3.35 -20.21
C ILE A 441 -13.57 -2.95 -19.62
N VAL A 442 -14.37 -3.94 -19.25
CA VAL A 442 -15.58 -3.75 -18.45
C VAL A 442 -15.37 -4.39 -17.09
N VAL A 443 -15.40 -3.57 -16.04
CA VAL A 443 -15.07 -3.99 -14.67
C VAL A 443 -16.30 -4.57 -14.01
N VAL A 444 -16.24 -5.84 -13.62
CA VAL A 444 -17.36 -6.53 -12.96
C VAL A 444 -17.27 -6.50 -11.45
N ASP A 445 -16.06 -6.66 -10.89
CA ASP A 445 -15.82 -6.59 -9.46
C ASP A 445 -14.51 -5.86 -9.17
N THR A 446 -14.40 -5.30 -7.97
CA THR A 446 -13.22 -4.57 -7.50
C THR A 446 -12.93 -4.93 -6.06
N PHE A 447 -11.69 -5.33 -5.78
CA PHE A 447 -11.24 -5.72 -4.46
C PHE A 447 -10.11 -4.84 -3.98
N TYR A 448 -10.11 -4.52 -2.69
CA TYR A 448 -9.09 -3.73 -2.00
C TYR A 448 -8.50 -4.55 -0.85
N ASN A 449 -7.27 -4.21 -0.48
CA ASN A 449 -6.52 -4.79 0.64
C ASN A 449 -6.01 -6.22 0.39
N LEU A 450 -4.98 -6.60 1.15
CA LEU A 450 -4.28 -7.88 0.98
C LEU A 450 -4.93 -9.05 1.73
N GLN A 451 -5.70 -8.80 2.79
CA GLN A 451 -6.22 -9.89 3.62
C GLN A 451 -7.40 -10.59 2.93
N GLY A 452 -7.20 -11.85 2.56
CA GLY A 452 -8.26 -12.68 1.95
C GLY A 452 -8.55 -12.37 0.48
N VAL A 453 -7.83 -11.44 -0.15
CA VAL A 453 -8.08 -11.02 -1.54
C VAL A 453 -7.97 -12.19 -2.52
N ASN A 454 -7.07 -13.15 -2.29
CA ASN A 454 -6.94 -14.33 -3.14
C ASN A 454 -8.23 -15.16 -3.18
N GLN A 455 -8.93 -15.28 -2.05
CA GLN A 455 -10.19 -16.03 -2.01
C GLN A 455 -11.31 -15.24 -2.69
N GLN A 456 -11.40 -13.94 -2.46
CA GLN A 456 -12.43 -13.08 -3.06
C GLN A 456 -12.28 -12.97 -4.58
N VAL A 457 -11.06 -12.73 -5.08
CA VAL A 457 -10.75 -12.70 -6.51
C VAL A 457 -11.05 -14.06 -7.13
N ARG A 458 -10.68 -15.18 -6.47
CA ARG A 458 -11.02 -16.52 -6.95
C ARG A 458 -12.52 -16.72 -7.10
N GLU A 459 -13.29 -16.41 -6.05
CA GLU A 459 -14.74 -16.55 -6.06
C GLU A 459 -15.40 -15.68 -7.14
N SER A 460 -14.90 -14.46 -7.35
CA SER A 460 -15.43 -13.59 -8.40
C SER A 460 -15.07 -14.07 -9.81
N VAL A 461 -13.83 -14.52 -10.06
CA VAL A 461 -13.46 -15.11 -11.37
C VAL A 461 -14.30 -16.37 -11.65
N GLU A 462 -14.55 -17.21 -10.64
CA GLU A 462 -15.44 -18.37 -10.76
C GLU A 462 -16.91 -17.98 -11.03
N ALA A 463 -17.37 -16.87 -10.45
CA ALA A 463 -18.72 -16.33 -10.67
C ALA A 463 -18.91 -15.64 -12.03
N HIS A 464 -17.81 -15.22 -12.68
CA HIS A 464 -17.82 -14.51 -13.95
C HIS A 464 -17.02 -15.25 -15.04
N PRO A 465 -17.55 -16.35 -15.61
CA PRO A 465 -16.83 -17.12 -16.63
C PRO A 465 -16.37 -16.26 -17.81
N GLY A 466 -15.08 -16.36 -18.15
CA GLY A 466 -14.43 -15.59 -19.21
C GLY A 466 -13.88 -14.23 -18.79
N ALA A 467 -14.11 -13.82 -17.53
CA ALA A 467 -13.45 -12.65 -16.98
C ALA A 467 -11.98 -12.98 -16.67
N ASN A 468 -11.15 -11.95 -16.70
CA ASN A 468 -9.77 -11.97 -16.25
C ASN A 468 -9.66 -11.15 -14.97
N TYR A 469 -8.52 -11.24 -14.29
CA TYR A 469 -8.22 -10.32 -13.21
C TYR A 469 -6.87 -9.65 -13.42
N LEU A 470 -6.76 -8.42 -12.95
CA LEU A 470 -5.53 -7.62 -12.96
C LEU A 470 -5.35 -6.93 -11.60
N ASN A 471 -4.17 -6.36 -11.40
CA ASN A 471 -3.89 -5.45 -10.30
C ASN A 471 -3.67 -4.05 -10.88
N THR A 472 -4.31 -3.02 -10.33
CA THR A 472 -4.27 -1.66 -10.90
C THR A 472 -2.92 -0.98 -10.69
N ASP A 473 -2.17 -1.32 -9.63
CA ASP A 473 -0.77 -0.91 -9.41
C ASP A 473 0.16 -1.40 -10.52
N ALA A 474 -0.34 -2.39 -11.27
CA ALA A 474 0.37 -3.11 -12.29
C ALA A 474 -0.29 -2.99 -13.67
N SER A 475 -0.91 -1.85 -13.94
CA SER A 475 -1.69 -1.61 -15.16
C SER A 475 -1.54 -0.16 -15.64
N CYS A 476 -2.36 0.24 -16.62
CA CYS A 476 -2.32 1.56 -17.26
C CYS A 476 -2.74 2.69 -16.32
N ASP A 477 -2.27 3.92 -16.56
CA ASP A 477 -2.57 5.10 -15.72
C ASP A 477 -4.05 5.49 -15.67
N SER A 478 -4.80 5.13 -16.71
CA SER A 478 -6.26 5.17 -16.74
C SER A 478 -6.96 4.31 -15.68
N LEU A 479 -6.25 3.42 -14.99
CA LEU A 479 -6.79 2.69 -13.87
C LEU A 479 -6.45 3.41 -12.56
N GLN A 480 -7.36 3.34 -11.59
CA GLN A 480 -7.12 3.95 -10.29
C GLN A 480 -5.96 3.23 -9.61
N HIS A 481 -4.81 3.90 -9.57
CA HIS A 481 -3.63 3.44 -8.82
C HIS A 481 -3.95 3.36 -7.32
N PRO A 482 -3.29 2.44 -6.59
CA PRO A 482 -3.32 2.43 -5.13
C PRO A 482 -3.03 3.80 -4.56
N THR A 483 -3.77 4.15 -3.51
CA THR A 483 -3.37 5.23 -2.61
C THR A 483 -2.92 4.60 -1.31
N ASP A 484 -2.11 5.33 -0.56
CA ASP A 484 -1.68 4.99 0.81
C ASP A 484 -2.87 4.68 1.75
N GLN A 485 -4.09 5.08 1.37
CA GLN A 485 -5.33 4.77 2.09
C GLN A 485 -6.05 3.48 1.66
N ARG A 486 -5.89 3.05 0.39
CA ARG A 486 -6.66 1.92 -0.18
C ARG A 486 -5.84 0.66 -0.43
N GLY A 487 -4.50 0.78 -0.40
CA GLY A 487 -3.60 -0.32 -0.73
C GLY A 487 -3.82 -0.84 -2.15
N ASN A 488 -3.31 -2.05 -2.41
CA ASN A 488 -3.42 -2.67 -3.72
C ASN A 488 -4.89 -2.92 -4.10
N GLN A 489 -5.22 -2.64 -5.35
CA GLN A 489 -6.54 -2.85 -5.91
C GLN A 489 -6.50 -3.89 -7.03
N PHE A 490 -7.43 -4.84 -6.99
CA PHE A 490 -7.60 -5.87 -8.00
C PHE A 490 -8.93 -5.69 -8.72
N LEU A 491 -8.91 -5.75 -10.05
CA LEU A 491 -10.11 -5.69 -10.87
C LEU A 491 -10.38 -7.05 -11.49
N ILE A 492 -11.65 -7.43 -11.51
CA ILE A 492 -12.16 -8.52 -12.34
C ILE A 492 -12.83 -7.88 -13.52
N TYR A 493 -12.49 -8.30 -14.73
CA TYR A 493 -12.91 -7.59 -15.93
C TYR A 493 -13.11 -8.50 -17.15
N TYR A 494 -13.94 -8.03 -18.08
CA TYR A 494 -14.01 -8.55 -19.43
C TYR A 494 -13.24 -7.65 -20.39
N TRP A 495 -12.47 -8.24 -21.30
CA TRP A 495 -11.87 -7.48 -22.40
C TRP A 495 -12.94 -7.10 -23.42
N ALA A 496 -12.99 -5.82 -23.77
CA ALA A 496 -14.03 -5.24 -24.60
C ALA A 496 -13.55 -4.77 -25.98
N GLY A 497 -12.25 -4.92 -26.29
CA GLY A 497 -11.68 -4.50 -27.57
C GLY A 497 -11.35 -3.01 -27.62
N HIS A 498 -11.39 -2.43 -28.82
CA HIS A 498 -11.03 -1.03 -29.09
C HIS A 498 -12.21 -0.22 -29.65
N ASP A 499 -13.39 -0.84 -29.77
CA ASP A 499 -14.59 -0.21 -30.34
C ASP A 499 -15.55 0.22 -29.21
N GLU A 500 -15.91 1.50 -29.20
CA GLU A 500 -16.86 2.09 -28.24
C GLU A 500 -18.20 1.35 -28.23
N ALA A 501 -18.70 0.91 -29.39
CA ALA A 501 -19.95 0.17 -29.47
C ALA A 501 -19.85 -1.20 -28.81
N GLU A 502 -18.74 -1.92 -28.98
CA GLU A 502 -18.52 -3.23 -28.35
C GLU A 502 -18.44 -3.10 -26.83
N ILE A 503 -17.81 -2.03 -26.33
CA ILE A 503 -17.74 -1.75 -24.90
C ILE A 503 -19.11 -1.41 -24.35
N CYS A 504 -19.88 -0.56 -25.02
CA CYS A 504 -21.19 -0.16 -24.53
C CYS A 504 -22.22 -1.30 -24.54
N ASP A 505 -22.17 -2.18 -25.54
CA ASP A 505 -22.97 -3.41 -25.54
C ASP A 505 -22.60 -4.29 -24.32
N LEU A 506 -21.32 -4.39 -23.99
CA LEU A 506 -20.84 -5.18 -22.85
C LEU A 506 -21.19 -4.53 -21.50
N VAL A 507 -21.08 -3.20 -21.40
CA VAL A 507 -21.52 -2.40 -20.25
C VAL A 507 -23.01 -2.59 -20.00
N GLU A 508 -23.85 -2.50 -21.04
CA GLU A 508 -25.29 -2.72 -20.93
C GLU A 508 -25.59 -4.16 -20.47
N SER A 509 -24.90 -5.15 -21.04
CA SER A 509 -25.14 -6.56 -20.72
C SER A 509 -24.72 -6.96 -19.30
N THR A 510 -23.70 -6.31 -18.76
CA THR A 510 -23.17 -6.58 -17.41
C THR A 510 -23.83 -5.69 -16.35
N GLY A 511 -24.36 -4.53 -16.74
CA GLY A 511 -24.88 -3.52 -15.82
C GLY A 511 -23.79 -2.80 -15.01
N THR A 512 -22.58 -2.70 -15.58
CA THR A 512 -21.39 -2.15 -14.89
C THR A 512 -20.84 -0.93 -15.62
N HIS A 513 -19.52 -0.71 -15.63
CA HIS A 513 -18.90 0.42 -16.33
C HIS A 513 -17.65 -0.03 -17.10
N GLY A 514 -17.36 0.69 -18.17
CA GLY A 514 -16.17 0.47 -19.01
C GLY A 514 -15.05 1.45 -18.67
N LEU A 515 -13.81 1.00 -18.83
CA LEU A 515 -12.60 1.81 -18.70
C LEU A 515 -11.73 1.64 -19.95
N TRP A 516 -11.23 2.76 -20.48
CA TRP A 516 -10.23 2.76 -21.55
C TRP A 516 -8.84 2.55 -20.96
N LEU A 517 -8.05 1.63 -21.51
CA LEU A 517 -6.66 1.36 -21.14
C LEU A 517 -5.72 2.24 -21.94
N ARG A 518 -5.41 3.39 -21.37
CA ARG A 518 -4.49 4.39 -21.91
C ARG A 518 -3.57 4.89 -20.81
N ASP A 519 -2.38 5.34 -21.20
CA ASP A 519 -1.50 6.08 -20.33
C ASP A 519 -1.84 7.59 -20.38
N ASP A 520 -1.39 8.36 -19.40
CA ASP A 520 -1.57 9.82 -19.32
C ASP A 520 -3.02 10.36 -19.35
N VAL A 521 -4.00 9.53 -18.97
CA VAL A 521 -5.41 9.92 -18.82
C VAL A 521 -5.87 9.83 -17.37
N ASP A 522 -6.82 10.69 -17.02
CA ASP A 522 -7.44 10.69 -15.69
C ASP A 522 -8.18 9.34 -15.48
N PRO A 523 -7.87 8.59 -14.41
CA PRO A 523 -8.48 7.30 -14.12
C PRO A 523 -9.98 7.37 -13.79
N LEU A 524 -10.56 8.58 -13.72
CA LEU A 524 -11.97 8.83 -13.43
C LEU A 524 -12.82 9.09 -14.67
N ASP A 525 -12.31 8.83 -15.88
CA ASP A 525 -13.05 9.02 -17.15
C ASP A 525 -13.59 7.68 -17.69
N PRO A 526 -14.74 7.18 -17.18
CA PRO A 526 -15.33 5.95 -17.68
C PRO A 526 -15.80 6.12 -19.13
N VAL A 527 -15.96 4.99 -19.82
CA VAL A 527 -16.57 4.97 -21.17
C VAL A 527 -18.02 5.49 -21.06
N ASP A 528 -18.33 6.58 -21.77
CA ASP A 528 -19.67 7.14 -21.85
C ASP A 528 -20.53 6.36 -22.84
N CYS A 529 -21.57 5.70 -22.34
CA CYS A 529 -22.50 4.90 -23.15
C CYS A 529 -23.89 5.52 -23.33
N GLY A 530 -24.07 6.80 -22.96
CA GLY A 530 -25.28 7.58 -23.26
C GLY A 530 -26.23 7.84 -22.09
#